data_AF-A0A6I6JGA4-F1
#
_entry.id   AF-A0A6I6JGA4-F1
#
_cell.length_a   1.000
_cell.length_b   1.000
_cell.length_c   1.000
_cell.angle_alpha   90.00
_cell.angle_beta   90.00
_cell.angle_gamma   90.00
#
_symmetry.space_group_name_H-M   'P 1'
#
loop_
_entity.id
_entity.type
_entity.pdbx_description
1 polymer ?
#
loop_
_entity_poly.entity_id
_entity_poly.type
_entity_poly.pdbx_seq_one_letter_code
_entity_poly.pdbx_strand_id
1 'polypeptide(L)'
;MQETFKRLEVSIRGALHLVGAIPLPKRVVKEGLKAFGQGQWTDLITDIALGLASRRIIARTEGVVGASLKPIYRMQGVSMQGNRFGLEVFHAGRDAAVDHIGASHKTIDPGDLLKACAPGDMLGVFHARRDGVLSFRWDGVDPFRQEDLVLEYEDCAPMLGGKSRFELATGVTWQGLAGPRNAGKMSGRFYDRRHVFHTVR
;
A
#
# COMPACT_ATOMS: atom_id res chain seq x y z
N MET A 1 -33.96 24.83 10.06
CA MET A 1 -32.48 24.94 10.10
C MET A 1 -31.92 23.60 9.69
N GLN A 2 -31.14 23.52 8.61
CA GLN A 2 -30.36 22.32 8.32
C GLN A 2 -29.21 22.30 9.33
N GLU A 3 -29.12 21.27 10.17
CA GLU A 3 -27.90 21.00 10.92
C GLU A 3 -26.77 20.81 9.90
N THR A 4 -25.86 21.77 9.83
CA THR A 4 -24.59 21.59 9.12
C THR A 4 -23.84 20.50 9.87
N PHE A 5 -23.91 19.27 9.35
CA PHE A 5 -23.10 18.16 9.84
C PHE A 5 -21.63 18.58 9.77
N LYS A 6 -21.03 18.79 10.95
CA LYS A 6 -19.61 19.12 11.05
C LYS A 6 -18.81 17.91 10.62
N ARG A 7 -18.00 18.10 9.59
CA ARG A 7 -17.25 17.04 8.92
C ARG A 7 -15.76 17.30 9.10
N LEU A 8 -15.01 16.25 9.38
CA LEU A 8 -13.56 16.24 9.31
C LEU A 8 -13.14 15.55 8.01
N GLU A 9 -12.29 16.22 7.23
CA GLU A 9 -11.70 15.68 6.01
C GLU A 9 -10.18 15.79 6.12
N VAL A 10 -9.46 14.70 5.88
CA VAL A 10 -8.00 14.68 5.93
C VAL A 10 -7.48 14.15 4.61
N SER A 11 -6.50 14.83 4.02
CA SER A 11 -5.88 14.42 2.77
C SER A 11 -4.36 14.33 2.91
N ILE A 12 -3.80 13.17 2.58
CA ILE A 12 -2.36 12.94 2.47
C ILE A 12 -1.99 12.95 0.99
N ARG A 13 -1.09 13.84 0.58
CA ARG A 13 -0.71 14.04 -0.82
C ARG A 13 0.78 13.76 -1.03
N GLY A 14 1.13 13.26 -2.21
CA GLY A 14 2.53 13.10 -2.60
C GLY A 14 2.78 11.92 -3.52
N ALA A 15 3.95 11.30 -3.37
CA ALA A 15 4.32 10.08 -4.09
C ALA A 15 3.58 8.88 -3.49
N LEU A 16 2.52 8.44 -4.15
CA LEU A 16 1.74 7.27 -3.79
C LEU A 16 2.45 5.99 -4.24
N HIS A 17 2.62 5.07 -3.33
CA HIS A 17 3.27 3.79 -3.54
C HIS A 17 2.30 2.64 -3.32
N LEU A 18 2.47 1.59 -4.13
CA LEU A 18 1.97 0.26 -3.85
C LEU A 18 3.16 -0.64 -3.52
N VAL A 19 3.02 -1.44 -2.48
CA VAL A 19 3.97 -2.49 -2.11
C VAL A 19 3.18 -3.78 -1.93
N GLY A 20 3.64 -4.86 -2.54
CA GLY A 20 2.98 -6.16 -2.45
C GLY A 20 4.01 -7.28 -2.30
N ALA A 21 3.71 -8.28 -1.50
CA ALA A 21 4.55 -9.47 -1.35
C ALA A 21 3.73 -10.73 -1.65
N ILE A 22 4.32 -11.61 -2.45
CA ILE A 22 3.69 -12.86 -2.89
C ILE A 22 4.68 -14.02 -2.80
N PRO A 23 4.30 -15.16 -2.20
CA PRO A 23 5.08 -16.38 -2.26
C PRO A 23 5.18 -16.87 -3.70
N LEU A 24 6.39 -17.24 -4.11
CA LEU A 24 6.71 -17.72 -5.44
C LEU A 24 7.42 -19.07 -5.32
N PRO A 25 6.65 -20.16 -5.30
CA PRO A 25 7.23 -21.48 -5.32
C PRO A 25 8.07 -21.70 -6.58
N LYS A 26 9.20 -22.42 -6.46
CA LYS A 26 10.10 -22.63 -7.61
C LYS A 26 9.38 -23.22 -8.82
N ARG A 27 8.43 -24.14 -8.59
CA ARG A 27 7.57 -24.72 -9.62
C ARG A 27 6.72 -23.65 -10.32
N VAL A 28 6.09 -22.76 -9.57
CA VAL A 28 5.25 -21.68 -10.09
C VAL A 28 6.05 -20.74 -10.99
N VAL A 29 7.25 -20.36 -10.54
CA VAL A 29 8.16 -19.52 -11.34
C VAL A 29 8.56 -20.22 -12.63
N LYS A 30 8.92 -21.52 -12.56
CA LYS A 30 9.30 -22.29 -13.75
C LYS A 30 8.15 -22.40 -14.77
N GLU A 31 6.95 -22.77 -14.32
CA GLU A 31 5.79 -22.89 -15.21
C GLU A 31 5.36 -21.53 -15.76
N GLY A 32 5.39 -20.47 -14.94
CA GLY A 32 5.12 -19.10 -15.38
C GLY A 32 6.09 -18.63 -16.47
N LEU A 33 7.40 -18.80 -16.26
CA LEU A 33 8.41 -18.45 -17.25
C LEU A 33 8.27 -19.26 -18.54
N LYS A 34 7.95 -20.55 -18.45
CA LYS A 34 7.73 -21.41 -19.62
C LYS A 34 6.51 -20.99 -20.44
N ALA A 35 5.41 -20.63 -19.77
CA ALA A 35 4.15 -20.33 -20.43
C ALA A 35 4.06 -18.90 -20.99
N PHE A 36 4.66 -17.93 -20.29
CA PHE A 36 4.52 -16.49 -20.62
C PHE A 36 5.82 -15.85 -21.11
N GLY A 37 6.97 -16.50 -20.91
CA GLY A 37 8.27 -15.85 -21.06
C GLY A 37 8.57 -14.86 -19.93
N GLN A 38 9.81 -14.40 -19.86
CA GLN A 38 10.30 -13.60 -18.72
C GLN A 38 9.54 -12.28 -18.54
N GLY A 39 9.44 -11.46 -19.61
CA GLY A 39 8.83 -10.13 -19.51
C GLY A 39 7.37 -10.18 -19.08
N GLN A 40 6.55 -10.96 -19.78
CA GLN A 40 5.13 -11.08 -19.47
C GLN A 40 4.88 -11.73 -18.10
N TRP A 41 5.68 -12.72 -17.71
CA TRP A 41 5.59 -13.31 -16.37
C TRP A 41 5.87 -12.27 -15.28
N THR A 42 6.94 -11.48 -15.43
CA THR A 42 7.29 -10.41 -14.49
C THR A 42 6.17 -9.36 -14.39
N ASP A 43 5.58 -8.94 -15.51
CA ASP A 43 4.47 -7.98 -15.50
C ASP A 43 3.23 -8.55 -14.82
N LEU A 44 2.86 -9.80 -15.15
CA LEU A 44 1.70 -10.46 -14.54
C LEU A 44 1.87 -10.60 -13.04
N ILE A 45 3.01 -11.12 -12.57
CA ILE A 45 3.20 -11.34 -11.14
C ILE A 45 3.29 -10.03 -10.36
N THR A 46 3.86 -8.98 -10.98
CA THR A 46 3.85 -7.62 -10.41
C THR A 46 2.43 -7.10 -10.27
N ASP A 47 1.62 -7.18 -11.33
CA ASP A 47 0.23 -6.70 -11.28
C ASP A 47 -0.62 -7.49 -10.29
N ILE A 48 -0.39 -8.81 -10.16
CA ILE A 48 -1.06 -9.64 -9.16
C ILE A 48 -0.64 -9.24 -7.75
N ALA A 49 0.67 -9.14 -7.48
CA ALA A 49 1.21 -8.76 -6.17
C ALA A 49 0.69 -7.40 -5.70
N LEU A 50 0.63 -6.42 -6.62
CA LEU A 50 0.17 -5.07 -6.34
C LEU A 50 -1.36 -4.91 -6.35
N GLY A 51 -2.12 -5.97 -6.66
CA GLY A 51 -3.59 -5.91 -6.74
C GLY A 51 -4.13 -5.13 -7.94
N LEU A 52 -3.33 -4.97 -9.00
CA LEU A 52 -3.70 -4.30 -10.25
C LEU A 52 -4.32 -5.28 -11.27
N ALA A 53 -4.04 -6.57 -11.14
CA ALA A 53 -4.59 -7.59 -12.01
C ALA A 53 -6.09 -7.83 -11.74
N SER A 54 -6.87 -7.97 -12.81
CA SER A 54 -8.28 -8.36 -12.69
C SER A 54 -8.43 -9.82 -12.21
N ARG A 55 -9.57 -10.16 -11.61
CA ARG A 55 -9.88 -11.54 -11.18
C ARG A 55 -9.76 -12.56 -12.32
N ARG A 56 -10.14 -12.17 -13.54
CA ARG A 56 -10.03 -13.01 -14.74
C ARG A 56 -8.57 -13.30 -15.10
N ILE A 57 -7.69 -12.29 -15.00
CA ILE A 57 -6.26 -12.46 -15.25
C ILE A 57 -5.66 -13.36 -14.18
N ILE A 58 -5.96 -13.13 -12.90
CA ILE A 58 -5.49 -13.96 -11.79
C ILE A 58 -5.88 -15.43 -12.02
N ALA A 59 -7.18 -15.71 -12.21
CA ALA A 59 -7.66 -17.08 -12.38
C ALA A 59 -7.06 -17.79 -13.60
N ARG A 60 -6.86 -17.06 -14.72
CA ARG A 60 -6.18 -17.60 -15.90
C ARG A 60 -4.72 -17.96 -15.58
N THR A 61 -3.99 -17.06 -14.92
CA THR A 61 -2.58 -17.30 -14.57
C THR A 61 -2.45 -18.46 -13.58
N GLU A 62 -3.30 -18.52 -12.55
CA GLU A 62 -3.37 -19.62 -11.59
C GLU A 62 -3.63 -20.97 -12.28
N GLY A 63 -4.55 -20.99 -13.25
CA GLY A 63 -4.83 -22.19 -14.05
C GLY A 63 -3.63 -22.65 -14.89
N VAL A 64 -2.80 -21.74 -15.39
CA VAL A 64 -1.58 -22.07 -16.14
C VAL A 64 -0.47 -22.59 -15.24
N VAL A 65 -0.21 -21.92 -14.12
CA VAL A 65 0.88 -22.31 -13.20
C VAL A 65 0.50 -23.43 -12.24
N GLY A 66 -0.80 -23.75 -12.14
CA GLY A 66 -1.33 -24.84 -11.31
C GLY A 66 -1.25 -24.56 -9.82
N ALA A 67 -1.27 -23.30 -9.40
CA ALA A 67 -1.18 -22.88 -8.00
C ALA A 67 -1.87 -21.53 -7.77
N SER A 68 -2.28 -21.26 -6.52
CA SER A 68 -2.84 -19.96 -6.17
C SER A 68 -1.76 -18.89 -6.09
N LEU A 69 -2.06 -17.71 -6.64
CA LEU A 69 -1.21 -16.53 -6.66
C LEU A 69 -1.79 -15.46 -5.72
N LYS A 70 -1.85 -15.79 -4.42
CA LYS A 70 -2.38 -14.89 -3.40
C LYS A 70 -1.26 -14.08 -2.75
N PRO A 71 -1.26 -12.73 -2.87
CA PRO A 71 -0.35 -11.89 -2.11
C PRO A 71 -0.61 -12.05 -0.61
N ILE A 72 0.46 -12.18 0.18
CA ILE A 72 0.39 -12.30 1.65
C ILE A 72 0.57 -10.96 2.36
N TYR A 73 1.04 -9.95 1.63
CA TYR A 73 1.12 -8.58 2.10
C TYR A 73 0.79 -7.64 0.95
N ARG A 74 -0.01 -6.60 1.22
CA ARG A 74 -0.27 -5.50 0.31
C ARG A 74 -0.46 -4.23 1.10
N MET A 75 0.19 -3.17 0.66
CA MET A 75 0.05 -1.85 1.24
C MET A 75 0.00 -0.77 0.16
N GLN A 76 -0.74 0.29 0.46
CA GLN A 76 -0.79 1.50 -0.32
C GLN A 76 -0.63 2.70 0.61
N GLY A 77 0.38 3.53 0.37
CA GLY A 77 0.64 4.71 1.18
C GLY A 77 1.43 5.78 0.41
N VAL A 78 1.50 6.97 0.98
CA VAL A 78 2.26 8.09 0.41
C VAL A 78 3.63 8.16 1.08
N SER A 79 4.71 8.23 0.30
CA SER A 79 6.06 8.34 0.86
C SER A 79 6.22 9.65 1.63
N MET A 80 6.66 9.53 2.89
CA MET A 80 6.88 10.65 3.80
C MET A 80 8.20 11.38 3.55
N GLN A 81 9.14 10.74 2.84
CA GLN A 81 10.47 11.31 2.53
C GLN A 81 10.46 12.11 1.22
N GLY A 82 9.34 12.14 0.50
CA GLY A 82 9.22 12.88 -0.74
C GLY A 82 9.06 14.39 -0.51
N ASN A 83 9.68 15.20 -1.35
CA ASN A 83 9.53 16.67 -1.35
C ASN A 83 8.09 17.17 -1.66
N ARG A 84 7.17 16.26 -1.97
CA ARG A 84 5.76 16.54 -2.22
C ARG A 84 4.83 15.91 -1.18
N PHE A 85 5.39 15.38 -0.10
CA PHE A 85 4.59 14.91 1.02
C PHE A 85 3.87 16.10 1.66
N GLY A 86 2.56 15.96 1.85
CA GLY A 86 1.74 16.97 2.52
C GLY A 86 0.53 16.33 3.19
N LEU A 87 0.12 16.92 4.31
CA LEU A 87 -1.08 16.58 5.05
C LEU A 87 -1.96 17.84 5.14
N GLU A 88 -3.21 17.72 4.72
CA GLU A 88 -4.20 18.80 4.82
C GLU A 88 -5.38 18.32 5.65
N VAL A 89 -5.85 19.17 6.56
CA VAL A 89 -6.95 18.85 7.48
C VAL A 89 -8.01 19.93 7.35
N PHE A 90 -9.26 19.53 7.14
CA PHE A 90 -10.40 20.42 7.03
C PHE A 90 -11.46 20.03 8.04
N HIS A 91 -11.98 21.00 8.79
CA HIS A 91 -13.12 20.83 9.70
C HIS A 91 -14.25 21.79 9.33
N ALA A 92 -15.45 21.24 9.14
CA ALA A 92 -16.63 21.98 8.68
C ALA A 92 -16.37 22.80 7.39
N GLY A 93 -15.57 22.25 6.47
CA GLY A 93 -15.21 22.87 5.19
C GLY A 93 -14.19 24.00 5.28
N ARG A 94 -13.56 24.20 6.44
CA ARG A 94 -12.50 25.18 6.66
C ARG A 94 -11.19 24.47 6.94
N ASP A 95 -10.09 25.07 6.51
CA ASP A 95 -8.76 24.62 6.90
C ASP A 95 -8.66 24.62 8.43
N ALA A 96 -8.25 23.48 8.98
CA ALA A 96 -8.00 23.30 10.38
C ALA A 96 -6.49 23.13 10.52
N ALA A 97 -5.81 24.21 10.90
CA ALA A 97 -4.38 24.18 11.13
C ALA A 97 -4.04 23.11 12.18
N VAL A 98 -3.15 22.19 11.82
CA VAL A 98 -2.63 21.16 12.71
C VAL A 98 -1.14 21.37 12.82
N ASP A 99 -0.69 21.72 14.03
CA ASP A 99 0.73 21.91 14.30
C ASP A 99 1.39 20.58 14.62
N HIS A 100 0.66 19.69 15.32
CA HIS A 100 1.14 18.40 15.79
C HIS A 100 0.08 17.33 15.55
N ILE A 101 0.49 16.22 14.93
CA ILE A 101 -0.32 15.02 14.77
C ILE A 101 0.37 13.87 15.49
N GLY A 102 -0.41 13.05 16.21
CA GLY A 102 0.10 11.79 16.72
C GLY A 102 0.55 10.88 15.57
N ALA A 103 1.46 9.95 15.84
CA ALA A 103 1.90 9.01 14.81
C ALA A 103 1.94 7.58 15.36
N SER A 104 1.40 6.65 14.57
CA SER A 104 1.44 5.21 14.83
C SER A 104 2.26 4.55 13.73
N HIS A 105 3.20 3.71 14.14
CA HIS A 105 4.20 3.12 13.27
C HIS A 105 4.15 1.60 13.31
N LYS A 106 4.35 0.99 12.14
CA LYS A 106 4.60 -0.45 12.02
C LYS A 106 5.76 -0.72 11.08
N THR A 107 6.67 -1.61 11.48
CA THR A 107 7.68 -2.18 10.59
C THR A 107 7.22 -3.54 10.09
N ILE A 108 7.43 -3.80 8.81
CA ILE A 108 7.20 -5.12 8.22
C ILE A 108 8.52 -5.84 8.06
N ASP A 109 8.71 -6.93 8.79
CA ASP A 109 9.87 -7.81 8.65
C ASP A 109 9.63 -8.83 7.52
N PRO A 110 10.47 -8.86 6.47
CA PRO A 110 10.43 -9.90 5.45
C PRO A 110 10.53 -11.32 6.04
N GLY A 111 11.25 -11.49 7.16
CA GLY A 111 11.39 -12.76 7.88
C GLY A 111 10.05 -13.32 8.36
N ASP A 112 9.13 -12.46 8.81
CA ASP A 112 7.79 -12.88 9.21
C ASP A 112 6.96 -13.34 8.01
N LEU A 113 7.11 -12.69 6.86
CA LEU A 113 6.42 -13.07 5.62
C LEU A 113 7.01 -14.34 4.99
N LEU A 114 8.33 -14.55 5.13
CA LEU A 114 9.01 -15.75 4.66
C LEU A 114 8.54 -17.02 5.36
N LYS A 115 7.95 -16.93 6.56
CA LYS A 115 7.33 -18.08 7.26
C LYS A 115 6.19 -18.72 6.45
N ALA A 116 5.61 -18.00 5.49
CA ALA A 116 4.61 -18.52 4.56
C ALA A 116 5.21 -19.24 3.33
N CYS A 117 6.54 -19.24 3.18
CA CYS A 117 7.25 -19.87 2.07
C CYS A 117 7.87 -21.20 2.51
N ALA A 118 7.90 -22.20 1.62
CA ALA A 118 8.62 -23.44 1.88
C ALA A 118 10.14 -23.26 1.66
N PRO A 119 11.00 -24.14 2.21
CA PRO A 119 12.43 -24.12 1.91
C PRO A 119 12.69 -24.20 0.40
N GLY A 120 13.53 -23.29 -0.10
CA GLY A 120 13.85 -23.18 -1.53
C GLY A 120 12.84 -22.39 -2.38
N ASP A 121 11.73 -21.92 -1.77
CA ASP A 121 10.83 -20.95 -2.40
C ASP A 121 11.31 -19.51 -2.17
N MET A 122 10.72 -18.57 -2.91
CA MET A 122 11.04 -17.15 -2.84
C MET A 122 9.83 -16.35 -2.40
N LEU A 123 10.08 -15.25 -1.67
CA LEU A 123 9.12 -14.18 -1.49
C LEU A 123 9.44 -13.08 -2.50
N GLY A 124 8.56 -12.89 -3.49
CA GLY A 124 8.65 -11.75 -4.40
C GLY A 124 8.01 -10.53 -3.78
N VAL A 125 8.79 -9.47 -3.55
CA VAL A 125 8.32 -8.15 -3.11
C VAL A 125 8.34 -7.22 -4.31
N PHE A 126 7.20 -6.62 -4.60
CA PHE A 126 6.98 -5.75 -5.74
C PHE A 126 6.58 -4.37 -5.26
N HIS A 127 7.01 -3.35 -6.01
CA HIS A 127 6.76 -1.96 -5.72
C HIS A 127 6.44 -1.20 -7.00
N ALA A 128 5.51 -0.24 -6.91
CA ALA A 128 5.29 0.73 -7.97
C ALA A 128 4.88 2.08 -7.38
N ARG A 129 5.11 3.14 -8.15
CA ARG A 129 4.88 4.54 -7.74
C ARG A 129 3.96 5.27 -8.71
N ARG A 130 3.21 6.24 -8.19
CA ARG A 130 2.62 7.34 -8.94
C ARG A 130 2.47 8.56 -8.05
N ASP A 131 1.94 9.64 -8.58
CA ASP A 131 1.44 10.74 -7.74
C ASP A 131 -0.01 10.49 -7.35
N GLY A 132 -0.37 10.89 -6.13
CA GLY A 132 -1.73 10.68 -5.67
C GLY A 132 -2.02 11.29 -4.31
N VAL A 133 -3.27 11.06 -3.90
CA VAL A 133 -3.84 11.55 -2.65
C VAL A 133 -4.59 10.41 -1.97
N LEU A 134 -4.48 10.33 -0.65
CA LEU A 134 -5.33 9.52 0.21
C LEU A 134 -6.24 10.45 1.00
N SER A 135 -7.55 10.29 0.85
CA SER A 135 -8.53 11.13 1.54
C SER A 135 -9.36 10.30 2.51
N PHE A 136 -9.56 10.86 3.70
CA PHE A 136 -10.28 10.28 4.82
C PHE A 136 -11.37 11.24 5.27
N ARG A 137 -12.53 10.73 5.69
CA ARG A 137 -13.67 11.56 6.06
C ARG A 137 -14.41 10.99 7.27
N TRP A 138 -14.75 11.87 8.21
CA TRP A 138 -15.63 11.56 9.34
C TRP A 138 -16.75 12.60 9.38
N ASP A 139 -18.00 12.14 9.53
CA ASP A 139 -19.17 13.02 9.70
C ASP A 139 -19.54 13.10 11.20
N GLY A 140 -20.13 14.22 11.62
CA GLY A 140 -20.55 14.42 13.02
C GLY A 140 -19.43 14.77 13.99
N VAL A 141 -18.31 15.31 13.49
CA VAL A 141 -17.16 15.68 14.31
C VAL A 141 -17.40 17.04 14.96
N ASP A 142 -17.70 17.06 16.25
CA ASP A 142 -17.80 18.29 17.05
C ASP A 142 -17.54 18.03 18.55
N PRO A 143 -16.55 18.68 19.18
CA PRO A 143 -15.53 19.55 18.60
C PRO A 143 -14.46 18.77 17.81
N PHE A 144 -13.71 19.46 16.94
CA PHE A 144 -12.45 18.93 16.41
C PHE A 144 -11.30 19.22 17.40
N ARG A 145 -10.47 18.21 17.63
CA ARG A 145 -9.28 18.24 18.48
C ARG A 145 -8.14 17.55 17.75
N GLN A 146 -7.00 18.23 17.59
CA GLN A 146 -5.89 17.69 16.80
C GLN A 146 -5.23 16.47 17.46
N GLU A 147 -5.27 16.40 18.79
CA GLU A 147 -4.74 15.28 19.58
C GLU A 147 -5.46 13.96 19.34
N ASP A 148 -6.71 14.01 18.86
CA ASP A 148 -7.48 12.83 18.47
C ASP A 148 -7.06 12.28 17.11
N LEU A 149 -6.24 13.03 16.36
CA LEU A 149 -5.79 12.68 15.02
C LEU A 149 -4.44 11.96 15.07
N VAL A 150 -4.39 10.78 14.49
CA VAL A 150 -3.16 9.97 14.42
C VAL A 150 -2.88 9.56 12.99
N LEU A 151 -1.67 9.88 12.51
CA LEU A 151 -1.14 9.42 11.24
C LEU A 151 -0.64 7.97 11.39
N GLU A 152 -1.13 7.07 10.55
CA GLU A 152 -0.62 5.71 10.47
C GLU A 152 0.43 5.63 9.36
N TYR A 153 1.58 5.04 9.66
CA TYR A 153 2.62 4.82 8.67
C TYR A 153 3.34 3.48 8.86
N GLU A 154 3.83 2.94 7.74
CA GLU A 154 4.62 1.71 7.73
C GLU A 154 6.01 1.93 7.13
N ASP A 155 7.05 1.38 7.76
CA ASP A 155 8.39 1.31 7.16
C ASP A 155 8.51 0.06 6.29
N CYS A 156 8.66 0.28 4.98
CA CYS A 156 8.82 -0.75 3.97
C CYS A 156 10.28 -0.88 3.48
N ALA A 157 11.24 -0.18 4.08
CA ALA A 157 12.65 -0.28 3.68
C ALA A 157 13.20 -1.72 3.77
N PRO A 158 12.96 -2.50 4.85
CA PRO A 158 13.44 -3.87 4.95
C PRO A 158 12.91 -4.77 3.81
N MET A 159 11.64 -4.58 3.45
CA MET A 159 10.96 -5.28 2.37
C MET A 159 11.58 -5.06 0.99
N LEU A 160 12.11 -3.86 0.75
CA LEU A 160 12.71 -3.48 -0.53
C LEU A 160 14.24 -3.60 -0.54
N GLY A 161 14.84 -4.26 0.46
CA GLY A 161 16.30 -4.40 0.57
C GLY A 161 17.04 -3.06 0.73
N GLY A 162 16.31 -2.01 1.12
CA GLY A 162 16.83 -0.65 1.23
C GLY A 162 17.59 -0.45 2.54
N LYS A 163 18.70 0.28 2.49
CA LYS A 163 19.42 0.77 3.69
C LYS A 163 18.89 2.13 4.18
N SER A 164 18.07 2.79 3.37
CA SER A 164 17.46 4.09 3.66
C SER A 164 16.00 3.92 4.04
N ARG A 165 15.49 4.80 4.91
CA ARG A 165 14.08 4.82 5.32
C ARG A 165 13.14 4.88 4.12
N PHE A 166 12.06 4.13 4.20
CA PHE A 166 10.99 4.16 3.20
C PHE A 166 9.66 4.02 3.92
N GLU A 167 9.28 5.09 4.61
CA GLU A 167 8.04 5.17 5.39
C GLU A 167 6.91 5.66 4.50
N LEU A 168 5.83 4.88 4.48
CA LEU A 168 4.61 5.18 3.75
C LEU A 168 3.55 5.59 4.75
N ALA A 169 2.96 6.77 4.60
CA ALA A 169 1.75 7.15 5.31
C ALA A 169 0.56 6.40 4.68
N THR A 170 -0.06 5.52 5.46
CA THR A 170 -1.03 4.52 4.97
C THR A 170 -2.47 4.86 5.35
N GLY A 171 -2.64 5.61 6.44
CA GLY A 171 -3.93 5.84 7.07
C GLY A 171 -3.93 7.05 7.99
N VAL A 172 -5.13 7.43 8.41
CA VAL A 172 -5.36 8.40 9.47
C VAL A 172 -6.53 7.89 10.31
N THR A 173 -6.39 7.97 11.63
CA THR A 173 -7.48 7.70 12.57
C THR A 173 -7.88 8.98 13.29
N TRP A 174 -9.16 9.07 13.65
CA TRP A 174 -9.69 10.10 14.53
C TRP A 174 -10.41 9.42 15.69
N GLN A 175 -10.00 9.72 16.93
CA GLN A 175 -10.49 9.05 18.14
C GLN A 175 -10.35 7.51 18.07
N GLY A 176 -9.26 7.04 17.47
CA GLY A 176 -9.01 5.61 17.23
C GLY A 176 -9.86 4.97 16.13
N LEU A 177 -10.74 5.72 15.48
CA LEU A 177 -11.56 5.25 14.37
C LEU A 177 -10.90 5.58 13.04
N ALA A 178 -10.58 4.54 12.26
CA ALA A 178 -10.10 4.69 10.89
C ALA A 178 -11.16 5.37 10.02
N GLY A 179 -10.76 6.43 9.32
CA GLY A 179 -11.64 7.12 8.39
C GLY A 179 -11.89 6.26 7.16
N PRO A 180 -13.14 6.18 6.65
CA PRO A 180 -13.41 5.66 5.32
C PRO A 180 -12.46 6.25 4.30
N ARG A 181 -11.61 5.38 3.73
CA ARG A 181 -10.62 5.75 2.72
C ARG A 181 -11.32 5.93 1.38
N ASN A 182 -11.48 7.17 0.96
CA ASN A 182 -11.79 7.48 -0.42
C ASN A 182 -10.47 7.44 -1.20
N ALA A 183 -10.09 6.25 -1.66
CA ALA A 183 -9.15 6.15 -2.75
C ALA A 183 -9.85 6.77 -3.96
N GLY A 184 -9.61 8.06 -4.23
CA GLY A 184 -10.12 8.72 -5.43
C GLY A 184 -9.86 7.83 -6.65
N LYS A 185 -10.79 7.85 -7.64
CA LYS A 185 -10.75 6.98 -8.83
C LYS A 185 -9.30 6.74 -9.24
N MET A 186 -8.83 5.48 -9.18
CA MET A 186 -7.49 5.07 -9.56
C MET A 186 -7.29 5.24 -11.07
N SER A 187 -7.29 6.48 -11.53
CA SER A 187 -6.91 6.89 -12.87
C SER A 187 -5.42 7.19 -12.87
N GLY A 188 -4.73 6.81 -13.93
CA GLY A 188 -3.27 6.95 -14.06
C GLY A 188 -2.50 5.66 -13.81
N ARG A 189 -1.52 5.41 -14.69
CA ARG A 189 -0.63 4.24 -14.63
C ARG A 189 0.40 4.41 -13.51
N PHE A 190 0.69 3.33 -12.81
CA PHE A 190 1.86 3.26 -11.94
C PHE A 190 3.12 3.10 -12.80
N TYR A 191 4.17 3.81 -12.43
CA TYR A 191 5.50 3.77 -13.05
C TYR A 191 6.56 3.39 -12.00
N ASP A 192 7.83 3.30 -12.42
CA ASP A 192 8.97 2.88 -11.58
C ASP A 192 8.69 1.56 -10.85
N ARG A 193 8.35 0.52 -11.64
CA ARG A 193 8.09 -0.83 -11.13
C ARG A 193 9.42 -1.47 -10.73
N ARG A 194 9.54 -1.86 -9.47
CA ARG A 194 10.72 -2.53 -8.92
C ARG A 194 10.32 -3.81 -8.20
N HIS A 195 11.27 -4.73 -8.08
CA HIS A 195 11.06 -5.93 -7.30
C HIS A 195 12.35 -6.38 -6.59
N VAL A 196 12.17 -7.09 -5.49
CA VAL A 196 13.22 -7.75 -4.72
C VAL A 196 12.74 -9.16 -4.40
N PHE A 197 13.63 -10.13 -4.48
CA PHE A 197 13.35 -11.50 -4.06
C PHE A 197 14.07 -11.78 -2.74
N HIS A 198 13.33 -12.27 -1.77
CA HIS A 198 13.88 -12.82 -0.54
C HIS A 198 13.80 -14.34 -0.60
N THR A 199 14.84 -15.02 -0.16
CA THR A 199 14.92 -16.49 -0.20
C THR A 199 14.93 -17.03 1.22
N VAL A 200 14.17 -18.10 1.45
CA VAL A 200 14.33 -18.91 2.66
C VAL A 200 15.70 -19.58 2.58
N ARG A 201 16.57 -19.32 3.57
CA ARG A 201 17.86 -20.00 3.69
C ARG A 201 17.69 -21.43 4.19
#